data_AF-A0A8J2SVQ3-F1
#
_entry.id   AF-A0A8J2SVQ3-F1
#
_cell.length_a   1.000
_cell.length_b   1.000
_cell.length_c   1.000
_cell.angle_alpha   90.00
_cell.angle_beta   90.00
_cell.angle_gamma   90.00
#
_symmetry.space_group_name_H-M   'P 1'
#
loop_
_entity.id
_entity.type
_entity.pdbx_description
1 polymer ?
#
loop_
_entity_poly.entity_id
_entity_poly.type
_entity_poly.pdbx_seq_one_letter_code
_entity_poly.pdbx_strand_id
1 'polypeptide(L)'
;MAETYARMDKSSADGMKTADAAVAAVVDGWARVRDDSMSNVEWVVYVLDGKTYRLAAEGSGRPELVAALDEAAVNFCGLLDGPANARKFYHLLYVGADVGIIKRNKAQLQKSAVFNAMPGAAGEVQLPADAKTPERLAELLV
;
A
#
# COMPACT_ATOMS: atom_id res chain seq x y z
N MET A 1 2.03 30.14 -33.50
CA MET A 1 1.67 28.83 -32.94
C MET A 1 2.46 28.56 -31.65
N ALA A 2 2.29 29.37 -30.59
CA ALA A 2 3.15 29.27 -29.40
C ALA A 2 2.42 29.44 -28.05
N GLU A 3 1.09 29.52 -28.03
CA GLU A 3 0.35 29.94 -26.81
C GLU A 3 -0.49 28.83 -26.16
N THR A 4 -0.42 27.59 -26.65
CA THR A 4 -1.24 26.48 -26.13
C THR A 4 -0.47 25.51 -25.21
N TYR A 5 0.86 25.58 -25.15
CA TYR A 5 1.69 24.64 -24.37
C TYR A 5 2.01 25.08 -22.93
N ALA A 6 1.75 26.32 -22.54
CA ALA A 6 2.15 26.83 -21.22
C ALA A 6 1.12 26.60 -20.08
N ARG A 7 -0.11 26.19 -20.41
CA ARG A 7 -1.18 25.98 -19.41
C ARG A 7 -1.32 24.54 -18.91
N MET A 8 -0.67 23.56 -19.54
CA MET A 8 -0.73 22.15 -19.13
C MET A 8 0.29 21.76 -18.05
N ASP A 9 1.31 22.59 -17.81
CA ASP A 9 2.41 22.25 -16.89
C ASP A 9 2.06 22.52 -15.41
N LYS A 10 1.27 23.57 -15.13
CA LYS A 10 0.96 23.97 -13.74
C LYS A 10 -0.05 23.05 -13.04
N SER A 11 -1.10 22.59 -13.72
CA SER A 11 -2.06 21.64 -13.13
C SER A 11 -1.48 20.24 -12.96
N SER A 12 -0.54 19.84 -13.83
CA SER A 12 0.15 18.54 -13.72
C SER A 12 1.16 18.56 -12.56
N ALA A 13 1.90 19.66 -12.38
CA ALA A 13 2.86 19.82 -11.28
C ALA A 13 2.18 19.94 -9.90
N ASP A 14 1.01 20.59 -9.81
CA ASP A 14 0.26 20.70 -8.55
C ASP A 14 -0.39 19.36 -8.15
N GLY A 15 -0.91 18.61 -9.14
CA GLY A 15 -1.40 17.25 -8.95
C GLY A 15 -0.30 16.25 -8.53
N MET A 16 0.93 16.42 -9.05
CA MET A 16 2.09 15.63 -8.64
C MET A 16 2.48 15.91 -7.19
N LYS A 17 2.55 17.19 -6.78
CA LYS A 17 2.88 17.57 -5.39
C LYS A 17 1.85 17.11 -4.37
N THR A 18 0.56 17.14 -4.71
CA THR A 18 -0.49 16.64 -3.81
C THR A 18 -0.50 15.12 -3.71
N ALA A 19 -0.16 14.41 -4.80
CA ALA A 19 0.01 12.96 -4.77
C ALA A 19 1.20 12.55 -3.90
N ASP A 20 2.34 13.23 -4.03
CA ASP A 20 3.53 13.02 -3.18
C ASP A 20 3.22 13.23 -1.69
N ALA A 21 2.53 14.33 -1.35
CA ALA A 21 2.13 14.59 0.04
C ALA A 21 1.14 13.55 0.57
N ALA A 22 0.26 13.02 -0.29
CA ALA A 22 -0.69 11.99 0.11
C ALA A 22 0.00 10.65 0.44
N VAL A 23 1.04 10.29 -0.31
CA VAL A 23 1.83 9.05 -0.11
C VAL A 23 3.07 9.23 0.77
N ALA A 24 3.35 10.43 1.28
CA ALA A 24 4.53 10.69 2.10
C ALA A 24 4.63 9.73 3.32
N ALA A 25 3.51 9.45 3.99
CA ALA A 25 3.46 8.47 5.08
C ALA A 25 3.73 7.03 4.63
N VAL A 26 3.35 6.69 3.39
CA VAL A 26 3.65 5.40 2.77
C VAL A 26 5.16 5.30 2.52
N VAL A 27 5.76 6.33 1.93
CA VAL A 27 7.21 6.37 1.67
C VAL A 27 7.99 6.25 2.98
N ASP A 28 7.60 6.97 4.02
CA ASP A 28 8.26 6.93 5.33
C ASP A 28 8.20 5.55 5.98
N GLY A 29 7.01 4.94 6.08
CA GLY A 29 6.91 3.61 6.69
C GLY A 29 7.50 2.50 5.79
N TRP A 30 7.48 2.66 4.47
CA TRP A 30 8.16 1.72 3.57
C TRP A 30 9.67 1.77 3.71
N ALA A 31 10.24 2.97 3.92
CA ALA A 31 11.65 3.11 4.23
C ALA A 31 12.01 2.34 5.51
N ARG A 32 11.12 2.27 6.51
CA ARG A 32 11.33 1.47 7.73
C ARG A 32 11.33 -0.03 7.47
N VAL A 33 10.38 -0.55 6.67
CA VAL A 33 10.36 -1.98 6.28
C VAL A 33 11.60 -2.37 5.48
N ARG A 34 12.13 -1.43 4.68
CA ARG A 34 13.34 -1.62 3.89
C ARG A 34 14.63 -1.42 4.69
N ASP A 35 14.56 -0.78 5.85
CA ASP A 35 15.72 -0.53 6.69
C ASP A 35 16.02 -1.78 7.52
N ASP A 36 16.99 -2.58 7.05
CA ASP A 36 17.42 -3.82 7.71
C ASP A 36 17.94 -3.59 9.15
N SER A 37 18.32 -2.35 9.49
CA SER A 37 18.73 -1.98 10.85
C SER A 37 17.54 -1.85 11.81
N MET A 38 16.33 -1.61 11.31
CA MET A 38 15.08 -1.74 12.06
C MET A 38 14.55 -3.17 11.94
N SER A 39 15.26 -4.13 12.53
CA SER A 39 14.97 -5.58 12.40
C SER A 39 13.63 -6.06 12.99
N ASN A 40 12.70 -5.15 13.30
CA ASN A 40 11.45 -5.40 14.02
C ASN A 40 10.21 -4.86 13.30
N VAL A 41 10.33 -4.43 12.03
CA VAL A 41 9.20 -4.03 11.19
C VAL A 41 9.28 -4.79 9.87
N GLU A 42 8.55 -5.91 9.78
CA GLU A 42 8.46 -6.72 8.56
C GLU A 42 7.28 -6.33 7.70
N TRP A 43 6.26 -5.66 8.25
CA TRP A 43 5.10 -5.23 7.50
C TRP A 43 4.54 -3.91 8.02
N VAL A 44 3.88 -3.20 7.12
CA VAL A 44 3.18 -1.93 7.36
C VAL A 44 1.83 -1.98 6.67
N VAL A 45 0.81 -1.41 7.30
CA VAL A 45 -0.55 -1.30 6.81
C VAL A 45 -0.94 0.17 6.81
N TYR A 46 -1.44 0.64 5.69
CA TYR A 46 -1.94 1.98 5.49
C TYR A 46 -3.41 1.94 5.14
N VAL A 47 -4.20 2.83 5.72
CA VAL A 47 -5.59 3.01 5.30
C VAL A 47 -5.76 4.37 4.65
N LEU A 48 -6.67 4.42 3.68
CA LEU A 48 -7.03 5.67 3.03
C LEU A 48 -7.88 6.52 3.99
N ASP A 49 -7.34 7.64 4.42
CA ASP A 49 -8.02 8.65 5.22
C ASP A 49 -8.32 9.87 4.34
N GLY A 50 -9.52 9.89 3.76
CA GLY A 50 -9.95 10.94 2.84
C GLY A 50 -9.15 10.98 1.52
N LYS A 51 -8.07 11.78 1.48
CA LYS A 51 -7.17 11.95 0.32
C LYS A 51 -5.72 11.52 0.61
N THR A 52 -5.39 11.26 1.86
CA THR A 52 -4.03 10.91 2.31
C THR A 52 -4.00 9.49 2.84
N TYR A 53 -2.84 8.86 2.86
CA TYR A 53 -2.66 7.57 3.50
C TYR A 53 -2.17 7.78 4.92
N ARG A 54 -2.84 7.12 5.87
CA ARG A 54 -2.36 7.06 7.25
C ARG A 54 -1.81 5.67 7.53
N LEU A 55 -0.71 5.59 8.26
CA LEU A 55 -0.26 4.32 8.82
C LEU A 55 -1.30 3.84 9.83
N ALA A 56 -1.89 2.67 9.57
CA ALA A 56 -2.87 2.03 10.42
C ALA A 56 -2.19 1.08 11.42
N ALA A 57 -1.21 0.32 10.95
CA ALA A 57 -0.45 -0.60 11.77
C ALA A 57 0.93 -0.87 11.15
N GLU A 58 1.90 -1.23 11.96
CA GLU A 58 3.20 -1.74 11.55
C GLU A 58 3.65 -2.78 12.58
N GLY A 59 4.44 -3.76 12.15
CA GLY A 59 4.94 -4.78 13.06
C GLY A 59 5.75 -5.87 12.36
N SER A 60 6.01 -6.94 13.10
CA SER A 60 6.70 -8.14 12.63
C SER A 60 5.78 -9.34 12.73
N GLY A 61 5.92 -10.30 11.83
CA GLY A 61 5.12 -11.52 11.87
C GLY A 61 3.76 -11.46 11.16
N ARG A 62 3.51 -12.48 10.36
CA ARG A 62 2.31 -12.69 9.54
C ARG A 62 0.96 -12.65 10.30
N PRO A 63 0.80 -13.26 11.50
CA PRO A 63 -0.51 -13.27 12.16
C PRO A 63 -0.92 -11.87 12.66
N GLU A 64 0.04 -11.02 13.04
CA GLU A 64 -0.24 -9.65 13.47
C GLU A 64 -0.69 -8.79 12.29
N LEU A 65 -0.12 -9.00 11.10
CA LEU A 65 -0.57 -8.34 9.87
C LEU A 65 -2.06 -8.63 9.60
N VAL A 66 -2.46 -9.90 9.66
CA VAL A 66 -3.86 -10.30 9.41
C VAL A 66 -4.80 -9.68 10.43
N ALA A 67 -4.40 -9.65 11.71
CA ALA A 67 -5.19 -9.04 12.77
C ALA A 67 -5.32 -7.51 12.62
N ALA A 68 -4.37 -6.86 11.94
CA ALA A 68 -4.38 -5.43 11.68
C ALA A 68 -5.21 -5.01 10.45
N LEU A 69 -5.71 -5.95 9.64
CA LEU A 69 -6.50 -5.66 8.46
C LEU A 69 -7.93 -5.23 8.83
N ASP A 70 -8.33 -4.03 8.40
CA ASP A 70 -9.65 -3.49 8.70
C ASP A 70 -10.69 -3.88 7.63
N GLU A 71 -11.79 -4.53 8.02
CA GLU A 71 -12.83 -4.98 7.09
C GLU A 71 -13.76 -3.87 6.59
N ALA A 72 -13.78 -2.71 7.24
CA ALA A 72 -14.58 -1.54 6.85
C ALA A 72 -13.78 -0.54 5.98
N ALA A 73 -12.49 -0.81 5.76
CA ALA A 73 -11.58 0.07 5.04
C ALA A 73 -10.77 -0.63 3.95
N VAL A 74 -10.13 0.21 3.14
CA VAL A 74 -9.14 -0.21 2.14
C VAL A 74 -7.79 -0.12 2.80
N ASN A 75 -7.10 -1.25 2.86
CA ASN A 75 -5.80 -1.42 3.48
C ASN A 75 -4.76 -1.66 2.39
N PHE A 76 -3.80 -0.75 2.29
CA PHE A 76 -2.60 -0.91 1.48
C PHE A 76 -1.48 -1.35 2.39
N CYS A 77 -0.91 -2.51 2.16
CA CYS A 77 0.16 -3.02 2.99
C CYS A 77 1.45 -3.18 2.18
N GLY A 78 2.56 -2.95 2.83
CA GLY A 78 3.87 -3.37 2.35
C GLY A 78 4.38 -4.42 3.30
N LEU A 79 4.84 -5.56 2.79
CA LEU A 79 5.43 -6.60 3.64
C LEU A 79 6.73 -7.14 3.07
N LEU A 80 7.62 -7.53 3.95
CA LEU A 80 8.82 -8.31 3.68
C LEU A 80 8.48 -9.77 3.97
N ASP A 81 8.44 -10.58 2.93
CA ASP A 81 8.11 -12.00 3.05
C ASP A 81 9.08 -12.86 2.24
N GLY A 82 9.20 -14.13 2.60
CA GLY A 82 10.14 -15.08 2.03
C GLY A 82 11.09 -15.68 3.07
N PRO A 83 11.83 -16.75 2.71
CA PRO A 83 12.76 -17.40 3.63
C PRO A 83 13.88 -16.42 4.02
N ALA A 84 14.51 -16.63 5.18
CA ALA A 84 15.55 -15.74 5.71
C ALA A 84 16.67 -15.41 4.70
N ASN A 85 16.97 -16.34 3.78
CA ASN A 85 17.99 -16.20 2.75
C ASN A 85 17.49 -15.60 1.42
N ALA A 86 16.18 -15.35 1.26
CA ALA A 86 15.57 -14.77 0.07
C ALA A 86 14.33 -13.93 0.42
N ARG A 87 14.45 -13.08 1.44
CA ARG A 87 13.42 -12.11 1.80
C ARG A 87 13.16 -11.17 0.63
N LYS A 88 11.90 -10.98 0.29
CA LYS A 88 11.43 -10.14 -0.81
C LYS A 88 10.34 -9.21 -0.30
N PHE A 89 10.35 -8.02 -0.86
CA PHE A 89 9.33 -7.02 -0.59
C PHE A 89 8.11 -7.30 -1.46
N TYR A 90 6.92 -7.22 -0.89
CA TYR A 90 5.65 -7.38 -1.59
C TYR A 90 4.72 -6.22 -1.26
N HIS A 91 3.96 -5.80 -2.26
CA HIS A 91 2.84 -4.91 -2.05
C HIS A 91 1.58 -5.72 -1.90
N LEU A 92 0.75 -5.33 -0.95
CA LEU A 92 -0.51 -5.98 -0.70
C LEU A 92 -1.65 -4.97 -0.72
N LEU A 93 -2.70 -5.27 -1.46
CA LEU A 93 -3.94 -4.51 -1.40
C LEU A 93 -5.02 -5.40 -0.84
N TYR A 94 -5.49 -5.07 0.36
CA TYR A 94 -6.66 -5.67 0.96
C TYR A 94 -7.82 -4.66 0.96
N VAL A 95 -8.95 -5.08 0.41
CA VAL A 95 -10.19 -4.30 0.47
C VAL A 95 -11.12 -5.06 1.38
N GLY A 96 -11.55 -4.45 2.49
CA GLY A 96 -12.47 -5.09 3.43
C GLY A 96 -13.86 -5.36 2.85
N ALA A 97 -14.58 -6.32 3.44
CA ALA A 97 -15.89 -6.77 2.95
C ALA A 97 -16.97 -5.70 3.03
N ASP A 98 -16.93 -4.85 4.05
CA ASP A 98 -17.84 -3.74 4.29
C ASP A 98 -17.52 -2.50 3.42
N VAL A 99 -16.44 -2.55 2.64
CA VAL A 99 -16.09 -1.47 1.73
C VAL A 99 -16.99 -1.51 0.49
N GLY A 100 -17.90 -0.53 0.42
CA GLY A 100 -18.76 -0.34 -0.75
C GLY A 100 -17.99 -0.24 -2.08
N ILE A 101 -18.66 -0.67 -3.16
CA ILE A 101 -18.11 -0.82 -4.53
C ILE A 101 -17.35 0.43 -5.01
N ILE A 102 -17.81 1.63 -4.63
CA ILE A 102 -17.21 2.91 -5.00
C ILE A 102 -15.81 3.07 -4.40
N LYS A 103 -15.63 2.79 -3.10
CA LYS A 103 -14.33 2.86 -2.43
C LYS A 103 -13.38 1.79 -2.96
N ARG A 104 -13.89 0.60 -3.29
CA ARG A 104 -13.12 -0.47 -3.94
C ARG A 104 -12.55 -0.06 -5.30
N ASN A 105 -13.37 0.54 -6.18
CA ASN A 105 -12.88 1.05 -7.46
C ASN A 105 -11.86 2.17 -7.29
N LYS A 106 -12.09 3.07 -6.34
CA LYS A 106 -11.15 4.14 -6.01
C LYS A 106 -9.80 3.58 -5.52
N ALA A 107 -9.83 2.53 -4.69
CA ALA A 107 -8.62 1.83 -4.26
C ALA A 107 -7.82 1.26 -5.43
N GLN A 108 -8.48 0.67 -6.44
CA GLN A 108 -7.80 0.15 -7.63
C GLN A 108 -7.11 1.25 -8.44
N LEU A 109 -7.73 2.42 -8.55
CA LEU A 109 -7.13 3.56 -9.25
C LEU A 109 -5.96 4.15 -8.47
N GLN A 110 -6.07 4.17 -7.14
CA GLN A 110 -5.05 4.76 -6.28
C GLN A 110 -3.90 3.80 -5.92
N LYS A 111 -4.08 2.48 -6.09
CA LYS A 111 -3.02 1.47 -5.81
C LYS A 111 -1.75 1.75 -6.59
N SER A 112 -1.86 2.20 -7.84
CA SER A 112 -0.69 2.51 -8.67
C SER A 112 0.15 3.64 -8.07
N ALA A 113 -0.49 4.66 -7.47
CA ALA A 113 0.24 5.74 -6.80
C ALA A 113 0.97 5.22 -5.55
N VAL A 114 0.30 4.39 -4.75
CA VAL A 114 0.86 3.79 -3.53
C VAL A 114 2.00 2.82 -3.83
N PHE A 115 1.83 1.98 -4.85
CA PHE A 115 2.85 1.00 -5.26
C PHE A 115 4.05 1.67 -5.92
N ASN A 116 3.84 2.75 -6.69
CA ASN A 116 4.96 3.55 -7.20
C ASN A 116 5.72 4.26 -6.07
N ALA A 117 5.04 4.63 -4.98
CA ALA A 117 5.66 5.21 -3.79
C ALA A 117 6.45 4.17 -2.96
N MET A 118 6.26 2.87 -3.21
CA MET A 118 6.98 1.78 -2.55
C MET A 118 7.94 1.08 -3.55
N PRO A 119 9.09 1.69 -3.87
CA PRO A 119 10.02 1.07 -4.81
C PRO A 119 10.71 -0.15 -4.19
N GLY A 120 10.93 -1.19 -5.02
CA GLY A 120 11.71 -2.38 -4.65
C GLY A 120 10.89 -3.63 -4.31
N ALA A 121 9.56 -3.59 -4.42
CA ALA A 121 8.76 -4.80 -4.32
C ALA A 121 8.98 -5.77 -5.49
N ALA A 122 9.13 -7.04 -5.16
CA ALA A 122 9.24 -8.16 -6.08
C ALA A 122 7.89 -8.54 -6.72
N GLY A 123 6.77 -8.13 -6.13
CA GLY A 123 5.44 -8.40 -6.68
C GLY A 123 4.31 -7.65 -5.99
N GLU A 124 3.15 -7.65 -6.65
CA GLU A 124 1.89 -7.20 -6.06
C GLU A 124 0.99 -8.38 -5.72
N VAL A 125 0.36 -8.32 -4.56
CA VAL A 125 -0.62 -9.26 -4.06
C VAL A 125 -1.91 -8.49 -3.87
N GLN A 126 -2.97 -8.94 -4.52
CA GLN A 126 -4.28 -8.36 -4.32
C GLN A 126 -5.17 -9.38 -3.62
N LEU A 127 -5.62 -9.01 -2.44
CA LEU A 127 -6.57 -9.80 -1.69
C LEU A 127 -7.98 -9.26 -1.91
N PRO A 128 -8.91 -10.09 -2.41
CA PRO A 128 -10.32 -9.74 -2.43
C PRO A 128 -10.85 -9.61 -0.99
N ALA A 129 -12.06 -9.11 -0.84
CA ALA A 129 -12.74 -8.97 0.44
C ALA A 129 -13.50 -10.24 0.86
N ASP A 130 -12.99 -11.39 0.47
CA ASP A 130 -13.72 -12.66 0.62
C ASP A 130 -13.43 -13.27 1.99
N ALA A 131 -14.32 -14.13 2.50
CA ALA A 131 -14.08 -14.82 3.77
C ALA A 131 -12.79 -15.67 3.76
N LYS A 132 -12.29 -16.02 2.56
CA LYS A 132 -11.06 -16.78 2.34
C LYS A 132 -9.80 -15.91 2.25
N THR A 133 -9.90 -14.62 2.49
CA THR A 133 -8.77 -13.69 2.42
C THR A 133 -7.61 -14.02 3.36
N PRO A 134 -7.85 -14.31 4.65
CA PRO A 134 -6.76 -14.73 5.54
C PRO A 134 -6.13 -16.06 5.08
N GLU A 135 -6.95 -16.98 4.55
CA GLU A 135 -6.47 -18.26 4.02
C GLU A 135 -5.65 -18.07 2.74
N ARG A 136 -6.10 -17.21 1.83
CA ARG A 136 -5.41 -16.84 0.58
C ARG A 136 -4.10 -16.13 0.86
N LEU A 137 -4.06 -15.23 1.84
CA LEU A 137 -2.81 -14.61 2.28
C LEU A 137 -1.84 -15.67 2.82
N ALA A 138 -2.34 -16.60 3.64
CA ALA A 138 -1.54 -17.69 4.17
C ALA A 138 -1.02 -18.65 3.07
N GLU A 139 -1.81 -18.88 2.01
CA GLU A 139 -1.43 -19.73 0.87
C GLU A 139 -0.52 -19.03 -0.16
N LEU A 140 -0.67 -17.73 -0.40
CA LEU A 140 0.10 -16.97 -1.40
C LEU A 140 1.54 -16.67 -0.99
N LEU A 141 1.86 -16.80 0.30
CA LEU A 141 3.16 -16.43 0.90
C LEU A 141 4.00 -17.66 1.32
N VAL A 142 3.94 -18.73 0.51
CA VAL A 142 4.70 -19.99 0.69
C VAL A 142 6.06 -19.96 0.01
#